data_AF-A0A1B6FV86-F1
#
_entry.id   AF-A0A1B6FV86-F1
#
_cell.length_a   1.000
_cell.length_b   1.000
_cell.length_c   1.000
_cell.angle_alpha   90.00
_cell.angle_beta   90.00
_cell.angle_gamma   90.00
#
_symmetry.space_group_name_H-M   'P 1'
#
loop_
_entity.id
_entity.type
_entity.pdbx_description
1 polymer ?
#
loop_
_entity_poly.entity_id
_entity_poly.type
_entity_poly.pdbx_seq_one_letter_code
_entity_poly.pdbx_strand_id
1 'polypeptide(L)'
;STDTETLLQRIIQLVPPENNPKRLYDQMTKYIEGSVDEIPENNNPLPTEMADIYYLIADHHFKAKTWTKALRYHTLDVCNNPERVDSWACLALARGSMLETKLNSCDALKSELDFLKKAQMSCRCYKTSLELDSGLPTLWIEYGSFSYMVHSFCSRLLKQEQNLSLEMFETLETQKEGMIQAALHCFSEANKLWYTEDGQEMQDERWLHHYMLGKIAEKKQEPASQFLSHYLKSMEFLHLNNAMYPSLVTYNSPQYLAVEALELYYRIHAVILKTLEQSEDKPVDPALRTLFRETIGKVAAGSFARRVTRSEESEGANSGKKTIYIDSEETRMATV
;
A
#
# COMPACT_ATOMS: atom_id res chain seq x y z
N SER A 1 -12.00 -4.91 -27.06
CA SER A 1 -13.45 -5.04 -26.80
C SER A 1 -13.76 -6.50 -26.52
N THR A 2 -15.02 -6.85 -26.20
CA THR A 2 -15.45 -8.26 -26.07
C THR A 2 -15.19 -9.06 -27.35
N ASP A 3 -15.39 -8.45 -28.52
CA ASP A 3 -15.12 -9.10 -29.82
C ASP A 3 -13.64 -9.47 -29.98
N THR A 4 -12.74 -8.62 -29.48
CA THR A 4 -11.29 -8.90 -29.45
C THR A 4 -11.01 -10.11 -28.55
N GLU A 5 -11.56 -10.15 -27.34
CA GLU A 5 -11.36 -11.29 -26.42
C GLU A 5 -11.86 -12.60 -27.04
N THR A 6 -13.02 -12.59 -27.70
CA THR A 6 -13.59 -13.77 -28.33
C THR A 6 -12.74 -14.24 -29.52
N LEU A 7 -12.18 -13.30 -30.30
CA LEU A 7 -11.22 -13.63 -31.37
C LEU A 7 -9.96 -14.30 -30.79
N LEU A 8 -9.35 -13.71 -29.75
CA LEU A 8 -8.15 -14.28 -29.12
C LEU A 8 -8.44 -15.67 -28.53
N GLN A 9 -9.62 -15.88 -27.93
CA GLN A 9 -10.03 -17.18 -27.43
C GLN A 9 -10.17 -18.24 -28.53
N ARG A 10 -10.60 -17.86 -29.74
CA ARG A 10 -10.62 -18.78 -30.89
C ARG A 10 -9.21 -19.09 -31.38
N ILE A 11 -8.32 -18.10 -31.37
CA ILE A 11 -6.92 -18.28 -31.79
C ILE A 11 -6.19 -19.26 -30.84
N ILE A 12 -6.34 -19.13 -29.52
CA ILE A 12 -5.68 -20.06 -28.58
C ILE A 12 -6.18 -21.51 -28.69
N GLN A 13 -7.35 -21.76 -29.29
CA GLN A 13 -7.83 -23.12 -29.56
C GLN A 13 -7.09 -23.79 -30.72
N LEU A 14 -6.40 -23.01 -31.55
CA LEU A 14 -5.59 -23.50 -32.68
C LEU A 14 -4.12 -23.73 -32.29
N VAL A 15 -3.74 -23.39 -31.06
CA VAL A 15 -2.37 -23.59 -30.56
C VAL A 15 -2.08 -25.09 -30.45
N PRO A 16 -1.00 -25.60 -31.10
CA PRO A 16 -0.61 -26.99 -30.99
C PRO A 16 -0.36 -27.41 -29.53
N PRO A 17 -0.72 -28.65 -29.13
CA PRO A 17 -0.56 -29.12 -27.74
C PRO A 17 0.85 -28.93 -27.17
N GLU A 18 1.88 -29.09 -28.00
CA GLU A 18 3.29 -28.95 -27.67
C GLU A 18 3.70 -27.51 -27.33
N ASN A 19 3.06 -26.50 -27.94
CA ASN A 19 3.28 -25.07 -27.66
C ASN A 19 2.31 -24.53 -26.60
N ASN A 20 1.29 -25.30 -26.23
CA ASN A 20 0.26 -24.84 -25.32
C ASN A 20 0.81 -24.75 -23.88
N PRO A 21 0.84 -23.55 -23.25
CA PRO A 21 1.39 -23.36 -21.92
C PRO A 21 0.63 -24.14 -20.83
N LYS A 22 -0.57 -24.67 -21.13
CA LYS A 22 -1.31 -25.56 -20.24
C LYS A 22 -0.49 -26.77 -19.79
N ARG A 23 0.50 -27.23 -20.58
CA ARG A 23 1.41 -28.31 -20.21
C ARG A 23 2.24 -28.03 -18.94
N LEU A 24 2.47 -26.75 -18.62
CA LEU A 24 3.22 -26.31 -17.44
C LEU A 24 2.32 -25.84 -16.29
N TYR A 25 1.02 -25.76 -16.51
CA TYR A 25 0.07 -25.11 -15.59
C TYR A 25 0.11 -25.69 -14.18
N ASP A 26 0.15 -27.03 -14.05
CA ASP A 26 0.16 -27.69 -12.75
C ASP A 26 1.49 -27.47 -12.02
N GLN A 27 2.61 -27.45 -12.74
CA GLN A 27 3.94 -27.19 -12.15
C GLN A 27 4.06 -25.73 -11.72
N MET A 28 3.57 -24.80 -12.56
CA MET A 28 3.51 -23.38 -12.22
C MET A 28 2.59 -23.12 -11.02
N THR A 29 1.47 -23.84 -10.93
CA THR A 29 0.58 -23.76 -9.77
C THR A 29 1.30 -24.22 -8.51
N LYS A 30 2.04 -25.33 -8.55
CA LYS A 30 2.88 -25.79 -7.43
C LYS A 30 3.93 -24.75 -7.03
N TYR A 31 4.54 -24.06 -8.00
CA TYR A 31 5.45 -22.95 -7.72
C TYR A 31 4.68 -21.86 -6.96
N ILE A 32 3.58 -21.34 -7.52
CA ILE A 32 2.76 -20.30 -6.87
C ILE A 32 2.32 -20.71 -5.45
N GLU A 33 1.98 -21.98 -5.23
CA GLU A 33 1.53 -22.53 -3.94
C GLU A 33 2.63 -22.65 -2.87
N GLY A 34 3.90 -22.53 -3.22
CA GLY A 34 4.98 -22.79 -2.25
C GLY A 34 5.54 -24.21 -2.28
N SER A 35 5.03 -25.10 -3.14
CA SER A 35 5.38 -26.52 -3.11
C SER A 35 6.69 -26.87 -3.84
N VAL A 36 7.11 -26.02 -4.76
CA VAL A 36 8.41 -26.09 -5.46
C VAL A 36 9.03 -24.70 -5.51
N ASP A 37 10.35 -24.62 -5.60
CA ASP A 37 11.08 -23.34 -5.56
C ASP A 37 11.51 -22.79 -6.91
N GLU A 38 11.47 -23.62 -7.95
CA GLU A 38 11.89 -23.24 -9.29
C GLU A 38 10.69 -23.01 -10.19
N ILE A 39 10.78 -21.97 -11.02
CA ILE A 39 9.82 -21.70 -12.08
C ILE A 39 10.00 -22.76 -13.17
N PRO A 40 8.95 -23.45 -13.63
CA PRO A 40 9.08 -24.50 -14.64
C PRO A 40 9.58 -23.96 -15.98
N GLU A 41 10.55 -24.66 -16.57
CA GLU A 41 11.16 -24.28 -17.84
C GLU A 41 10.23 -24.50 -19.04
N ASN A 42 10.09 -23.47 -19.88
CA ASN A 42 9.28 -23.53 -21.10
C ASN A 42 10.11 -23.83 -22.35
N ASN A 43 10.38 -25.12 -22.58
CA ASN A 43 11.18 -25.57 -23.75
C ASN A 43 10.52 -25.43 -25.12
N ASN A 44 9.27 -24.97 -25.19
CA ASN A 44 8.54 -24.81 -26.46
C ASN A 44 7.54 -23.65 -26.32
N PRO A 45 8.02 -22.40 -26.27
CA PRO A 45 7.17 -21.23 -26.12
C PRO A 45 6.30 -21.00 -27.35
N LEU A 46 5.30 -20.14 -27.20
CA LEU A 46 4.55 -19.62 -28.34
C LEU A 46 5.48 -18.78 -29.25
N PRO A 47 5.17 -18.69 -30.56
CA PRO A 47 5.81 -17.72 -31.43
C PRO A 47 5.69 -16.28 -30.89
N THR A 48 6.68 -15.44 -31.18
CA THR A 48 6.76 -14.05 -30.68
C THR A 48 5.51 -13.24 -31.02
N GLU A 49 4.91 -13.47 -32.20
CA GLU A 49 3.70 -12.79 -32.66
C GLU A 49 2.46 -13.11 -31.80
N MET A 50 2.51 -14.21 -31.05
CA MET A 50 1.45 -14.66 -30.16
C MET A 50 1.85 -14.62 -28.68
N ALA A 51 3.05 -14.12 -28.35
CA ALA A 51 3.58 -14.17 -26.99
C ALA A 51 2.66 -13.48 -25.98
N ASP A 52 1.98 -12.39 -26.36
CA ASP A 52 1.11 -11.62 -25.47
C ASP A 52 -0.34 -12.13 -25.38
N ILE A 53 -0.72 -13.18 -26.13
CA ILE A 53 -2.14 -13.54 -26.30
C ILE A 53 -2.84 -13.88 -24.98
N TYR A 54 -2.15 -14.60 -24.09
CA TYR A 54 -2.69 -14.99 -22.79
C TYR A 54 -2.78 -13.78 -21.84
N TYR A 55 -1.77 -12.91 -21.84
CA TYR A 55 -1.80 -11.64 -21.10
C TYR A 55 -2.98 -10.76 -21.52
N LEU A 56 -3.22 -10.57 -22.83
CA LEU A 56 -4.30 -9.72 -23.33
C LEU A 56 -5.70 -10.25 -22.95
N ILE A 57 -5.91 -11.57 -23.00
CA ILE A 57 -7.16 -12.18 -22.51
C ILE A 57 -7.29 -12.01 -20.99
N ALA A 58 -6.19 -12.19 -20.26
CA ALA A 58 -6.18 -12.06 -18.81
C ALA A 58 -6.49 -10.64 -18.35
N ASP A 59 -5.86 -9.63 -18.96
CA ASP A 59 -6.05 -8.20 -18.69
C ASP A 59 -7.51 -7.77 -18.97
N HIS A 60 -8.12 -8.25 -20.05
CA HIS A 60 -9.54 -8.04 -20.29
C HIS A 60 -10.40 -8.54 -19.11
N HIS A 61 -10.13 -9.74 -18.63
CA HIS A 61 -10.84 -10.32 -17.50
C HIS A 61 -10.53 -9.64 -16.16
N PHE A 62 -9.29 -9.16 -15.99
CA PHE A 62 -8.83 -8.43 -14.81
C PHE A 62 -9.55 -7.09 -14.70
N LYS A 63 -9.61 -6.32 -15.78
CA LYS A 63 -10.38 -5.06 -15.87
C LYS A 63 -11.88 -5.26 -15.64
N ALA A 64 -12.42 -6.39 -16.09
CA ALA A 64 -13.81 -6.79 -15.83
C ALA A 64 -14.04 -7.38 -14.42
N LYS A 65 -13.00 -7.47 -13.57
CA LYS A 65 -13.04 -8.07 -12.22
C LYS A 65 -13.54 -9.52 -12.21
N THR A 66 -13.37 -10.24 -13.32
CA THR A 66 -13.70 -11.66 -13.46
C THR A 66 -12.51 -12.52 -12.99
N TRP A 67 -12.22 -12.44 -11.69
CA TRP A 67 -10.96 -12.91 -11.10
C TRP A 67 -10.57 -14.34 -11.45
N THR A 68 -11.51 -15.29 -11.41
CA THR A 68 -11.21 -16.70 -11.73
C THR A 68 -10.65 -16.87 -13.15
N LYS A 69 -11.18 -16.12 -14.13
CA LYS A 69 -10.69 -16.15 -15.51
C LYS A 69 -9.36 -15.40 -15.63
N ALA A 70 -9.25 -14.22 -15.00
CA ALA A 70 -8.02 -13.43 -14.99
C ALA A 70 -6.84 -14.25 -14.43
N LEU A 71 -7.03 -14.89 -13.27
CA LEU A 71 -6.02 -15.75 -12.64
C LEU A 71 -5.63 -16.91 -13.56
N ARG A 72 -6.60 -17.60 -14.16
CA ARG A 72 -6.31 -18.71 -15.07
C ARG A 72 -5.45 -18.27 -16.26
N TYR A 73 -5.80 -17.16 -16.90
CA TYR A 73 -5.10 -16.71 -18.09
C TYR A 73 -3.75 -16.05 -17.78
N HIS A 74 -3.61 -15.31 -16.67
CA HIS A 74 -2.29 -14.85 -16.24
C HIS A 74 -1.38 -16.01 -15.81
N THR A 75 -1.90 -17.08 -15.20
CA THR A 75 -1.10 -18.28 -14.91
C THR A 75 -0.60 -18.92 -16.21
N LEU A 76 -1.43 -18.98 -17.25
CA LEU A 76 -1.01 -19.45 -18.57
C LEU A 76 0.01 -18.50 -19.22
N ASP A 77 -0.13 -17.19 -19.00
CA ASP A 77 0.84 -16.21 -19.49
C ASP A 77 2.20 -16.38 -18.81
N VAL A 78 2.29 -16.49 -17.48
CA VAL A 78 3.59 -16.72 -16.82
C VAL A 78 4.19 -18.09 -17.11
N CYS A 79 3.38 -19.08 -17.49
CA CYS A 79 3.89 -20.34 -18.05
C CYS A 79 4.57 -20.11 -19.41
N ASN A 80 4.09 -19.17 -20.22
CA ASN A 80 4.68 -18.84 -21.51
C ASN A 80 5.84 -17.84 -21.39
N ASN A 81 5.63 -16.79 -20.60
CA ASN A 81 6.46 -15.59 -20.41
C ASN A 81 6.75 -15.39 -18.91
N PRO A 82 7.61 -16.21 -18.29
CA PRO A 82 7.88 -16.12 -16.85
C PRO A 82 8.53 -14.80 -16.43
N GLU A 83 9.14 -14.06 -17.36
CA GLU A 83 9.77 -12.76 -17.11
C GLU A 83 8.80 -11.57 -17.21
N ARG A 84 7.52 -11.80 -17.53
CA ARG A 84 6.53 -10.70 -17.60
C ARG A 84 6.13 -10.24 -16.20
N VAL A 85 6.71 -9.12 -15.78
CA VAL A 85 6.44 -8.44 -14.50
C VAL A 85 4.93 -8.25 -14.25
N ASP A 86 4.21 -7.70 -15.23
CA ASP A 86 2.78 -7.37 -15.11
C ASP A 86 1.90 -8.59 -14.82
N SER A 87 2.18 -9.74 -15.43
CA SER A 87 1.38 -10.94 -15.19
C SER A 87 1.52 -11.46 -13.77
N TRP A 88 2.72 -11.39 -13.19
CA TRP A 88 2.95 -11.71 -11.78
C TRP A 88 2.27 -10.70 -10.86
N ALA A 89 2.38 -9.40 -11.16
CA ALA A 89 1.68 -8.35 -10.42
C ALA A 89 0.16 -8.55 -10.43
N CYS A 90 -0.44 -8.80 -11.61
CA CYS A 90 -1.87 -9.06 -11.75
C CYS A 90 -2.32 -10.34 -11.02
N LEU A 91 -1.51 -11.41 -11.03
CA LEU A 91 -1.76 -12.62 -10.25
C LEU A 91 -1.79 -12.33 -8.74
N ALA A 92 -0.90 -11.47 -8.26
CA ALA A 92 -0.84 -11.06 -6.87
C ALA A 92 -2.05 -10.19 -6.49
N LEU A 93 -2.32 -9.15 -7.26
CA LEU A 93 -3.40 -8.18 -7.07
C LEU A 93 -4.78 -8.84 -7.12
N ALA A 94 -5.05 -9.69 -8.11
CA ALA A 94 -6.35 -10.36 -8.23
C ALA A 94 -6.63 -11.28 -7.03
N ARG A 95 -5.63 -12.04 -6.56
CA ARG A 95 -5.75 -12.84 -5.33
C ARG A 95 -5.94 -11.95 -4.12
N GLY A 96 -5.18 -10.86 -4.02
CA GLY A 96 -5.29 -9.86 -2.95
C GLY A 96 -6.69 -9.29 -2.83
N SER A 97 -7.25 -8.79 -3.94
CA SER A 97 -8.61 -8.24 -3.99
C SER A 97 -9.69 -9.26 -3.61
N MET A 98 -9.54 -10.53 -4.02
CA MET A 98 -10.47 -11.59 -3.61
C MET A 98 -10.43 -11.84 -2.09
N LEU A 99 -9.23 -11.86 -1.49
CA LEU A 99 -9.06 -12.06 -0.06
C LEU A 99 -9.54 -10.86 0.75
N GLU A 100 -9.23 -9.65 0.31
CA GLU A 100 -9.72 -8.42 0.93
C GLU A 100 -11.25 -8.34 0.89
N THR A 101 -11.86 -8.59 -0.27
CA THR A 101 -13.33 -8.63 -0.42
C THR A 101 -13.93 -9.66 0.54
N LYS A 102 -13.27 -10.82 0.70
CA LYS A 102 -13.75 -11.85 1.61
C LYS A 102 -13.65 -11.44 3.09
N LEU A 103 -12.62 -10.71 3.49
CA LEU A 103 -12.51 -10.17 4.84
C LEU A 103 -13.52 -9.04 5.10
N ASN A 104 -13.78 -8.22 4.09
CA ASN A 104 -14.72 -7.10 4.19
C ASN A 104 -16.19 -7.52 4.10
N SER A 105 -16.50 -8.75 3.66
CA SER A 105 -17.88 -9.25 3.62
C SER A 105 -18.48 -9.54 5.00
N CYS A 106 -17.67 -9.52 6.06
CA CYS A 106 -18.05 -9.85 7.44
C CYS A 106 -18.63 -11.27 7.61
N ASP A 107 -18.53 -12.12 6.59
CA ASP A 107 -18.92 -13.53 6.69
C ASP A 107 -17.80 -14.34 7.36
N ALA A 108 -18.19 -15.35 8.13
CA ALA A 108 -17.24 -16.32 8.65
C ALA A 108 -16.42 -16.96 7.51
N LEU A 109 -15.11 -17.09 7.72
CA LEU A 109 -14.28 -17.87 6.83
C LEU A 109 -14.65 -19.35 6.96
N LYS A 110 -14.64 -20.06 5.83
CA LYS A 110 -14.84 -21.51 5.85
C LYS A 110 -13.63 -22.26 6.39
N SER A 111 -12.44 -21.67 6.19
CA SER A 111 -11.16 -22.18 6.65
C SER A 111 -10.14 -21.05 6.67
N GLU A 112 -9.57 -20.80 7.83
CA GLU A 112 -8.49 -19.85 8.06
C GLU A 112 -7.20 -20.33 7.36
N LEU A 113 -6.97 -21.64 7.33
CA LEU A 113 -5.84 -22.24 6.65
C LEU A 113 -5.89 -22.05 5.13
N ASP A 114 -7.08 -22.19 4.52
CA ASP A 114 -7.27 -21.89 3.08
C ASP A 114 -7.01 -20.41 2.78
N PHE A 115 -7.47 -19.51 3.67
CA PHE A 115 -7.15 -18.08 3.57
C PHE A 115 -5.64 -17.83 3.59
N LEU A 116 -4.92 -18.40 4.56
CA LEU A 116 -3.47 -18.24 4.69
C LEU A 116 -2.71 -18.81 3.49
N LYS A 117 -3.10 -19.99 2.98
CA LYS A 117 -2.51 -20.57 1.76
C LYS A 117 -2.67 -19.65 0.56
N LYS A 118 -3.88 -19.12 0.33
CA LYS A 118 -4.13 -18.15 -0.75
C LYS A 118 -3.35 -16.86 -0.56
N ALA A 119 -3.16 -16.43 0.69
CA ALA A 119 -2.36 -15.26 0.99
C ALA A 119 -0.88 -15.47 0.64
N GLN A 120 -0.32 -16.63 0.98
CA GLN A 120 1.03 -17.02 0.61
C GLN A 120 1.23 -17.06 -0.92
N MET A 121 0.24 -17.57 -1.67
CA MET A 121 0.27 -17.54 -3.14
C MET A 121 0.36 -16.11 -3.69
N SER A 122 -0.40 -15.18 -3.13
CA SER A 122 -0.36 -13.76 -3.51
C SER A 122 1.01 -13.14 -3.16
N CYS A 123 1.52 -13.40 -1.96
CA CYS A 123 2.87 -12.98 -1.55
C CYS A 123 3.95 -13.50 -2.49
N ARG A 124 3.88 -14.76 -2.94
CA ARG A 124 4.85 -15.32 -3.88
C ARG A 124 4.81 -14.58 -5.21
N CYS A 125 3.62 -14.31 -5.75
CA CYS A 125 3.46 -13.56 -6.99
C CYS A 125 4.00 -12.13 -6.88
N TYR A 126 3.77 -11.43 -5.75
CA TYR A 126 4.36 -10.11 -5.51
C TYR A 126 5.89 -10.17 -5.53
N LYS A 127 6.47 -11.12 -4.79
CA LYS A 127 7.93 -11.30 -4.73
C LYS A 127 8.52 -11.58 -6.10
N THR A 128 7.97 -12.54 -6.84
CA THR A 128 8.45 -12.87 -8.19
C THR A 128 8.40 -11.64 -9.12
N SER A 129 7.33 -10.84 -9.06
CA SER A 129 7.21 -9.62 -9.86
C SER A 129 8.27 -8.58 -9.48
N LEU A 130 8.52 -8.37 -8.18
CA LEU A 130 9.49 -7.40 -7.67
C LEU A 130 10.95 -7.85 -7.78
N GLU A 131 11.20 -9.16 -7.88
CA GLU A 131 12.50 -9.75 -8.22
C GLU A 131 12.84 -9.50 -9.70
N LEU A 132 11.84 -9.46 -10.58
CA LEU A 132 12.01 -9.11 -11.99
C LEU A 132 12.19 -7.60 -12.19
N ASP A 133 11.42 -6.78 -11.47
CA ASP A 133 11.57 -5.32 -11.48
C ASP A 133 11.25 -4.71 -10.11
N SER A 134 12.30 -4.28 -9.40
CA SER A 134 12.19 -3.63 -8.10
C SER A 134 11.83 -2.14 -8.18
N GLY A 135 11.82 -1.55 -9.38
CA GLY A 135 11.56 -0.12 -9.63
C GLY A 135 10.09 0.29 -9.58
N LEU A 136 9.21 -0.60 -9.12
CA LEU A 136 7.75 -0.41 -9.12
C LEU A 136 7.22 -0.03 -7.72
N PRO A 137 7.21 1.26 -7.32
CA PRO A 137 6.79 1.67 -5.98
C PRO A 137 5.33 1.37 -5.69
N THR A 138 4.43 1.52 -6.67
CA THR A 138 3.02 1.16 -6.50
C THR A 138 2.88 -0.31 -6.12
N LEU A 139 3.67 -1.19 -6.74
CA LEU A 139 3.63 -2.61 -6.43
C LEU A 139 4.15 -2.92 -5.02
N TRP A 140 5.19 -2.20 -4.57
CA TRP A 140 5.64 -2.26 -3.17
C TRP A 140 4.55 -1.79 -2.19
N ILE A 141 3.83 -0.71 -2.50
CA ILE A 141 2.72 -0.20 -1.66
C ILE A 141 1.60 -1.25 -1.58
N GLU A 142 1.21 -1.84 -2.71
CA GLU A 142 0.18 -2.88 -2.77
C GLU A 142 0.59 -4.13 -1.99
N TYR A 143 1.83 -4.59 -2.16
CA TYR A 143 2.34 -5.74 -1.42
C TYR A 143 2.44 -5.46 0.09
N GLY A 144 2.90 -4.27 0.47
CA GLY A 144 2.98 -3.85 1.86
C GLY A 144 1.60 -3.75 2.53
N SER A 145 0.63 -3.18 1.82
CA SER A 145 -0.75 -3.05 2.28
C SER A 145 -1.42 -4.42 2.45
N PHE A 146 -1.23 -5.29 1.46
CA PHE A 146 -1.70 -6.67 1.52
C PHE A 146 -1.09 -7.43 2.70
N SER A 147 0.22 -7.34 2.89
CA SER A 147 0.92 -7.98 4.02
C SER A 147 0.41 -7.45 5.36
N TYR A 148 0.22 -6.14 5.51
CA TYR A 148 -0.34 -5.55 6.73
C TYR A 148 -1.79 -6.01 6.99
N MET A 149 -2.61 -6.19 5.95
CA MET A 149 -3.95 -6.76 6.06
C MET A 149 -3.91 -8.19 6.59
N VAL A 150 -3.06 -9.05 6.05
CA VAL A 150 -2.90 -10.45 6.49
C VAL A 150 -2.36 -10.51 7.93
N HIS A 151 -1.39 -9.66 8.28
CA HIS A 151 -0.94 -9.49 9.67
C HIS A 151 -2.11 -9.15 10.60
N SER A 152 -2.94 -8.17 10.22
CA SER A 152 -4.09 -7.73 11.00
C SER A 152 -5.16 -8.82 11.13
N PHE A 153 -5.34 -9.66 10.11
CA PHE A 153 -6.16 -10.86 10.20
C PHE A 153 -5.61 -11.84 11.24
N CYS A 154 -4.34 -12.25 11.13
CA CYS A 154 -3.73 -13.20 12.06
C CYS A 154 -3.77 -12.68 13.50
N SER A 155 -3.40 -11.40 13.71
CA SER A 155 -3.41 -10.79 15.05
C SER A 155 -4.81 -10.71 15.67
N ARG A 156 -5.88 -10.52 14.87
CA ARG A 156 -7.25 -10.53 15.39
C ARG A 156 -7.67 -11.93 15.80
N LEU A 157 -7.39 -12.91 14.95
CA LEU A 157 -7.74 -14.30 15.19
C LEU A 157 -7.08 -14.83 16.47
N LEU A 158 -5.78 -14.55 16.66
CA LEU A 158 -5.03 -14.89 17.87
C LEU A 158 -5.57 -14.26 19.17
N LYS A 159 -6.27 -13.12 19.08
CA LYS A 159 -6.85 -12.41 20.23
C LYS A 159 -8.27 -12.84 20.55
N GLN A 160 -9.02 -13.26 19.54
CA GLN A 160 -10.46 -13.55 19.66
C GLN A 160 -10.73 -15.03 19.87
N GLU A 161 -9.94 -15.91 19.24
CA GLU A 161 -10.16 -17.35 19.31
C GLU A 161 -9.47 -17.97 20.52
N GLN A 162 -10.28 -18.46 21.46
CA GLN A 162 -9.79 -19.07 22.70
C GLN A 162 -9.45 -20.56 22.56
N ASN A 163 -9.94 -21.21 21.49
CA ASN A 163 -9.85 -22.66 21.28
C ASN A 163 -9.02 -23.02 20.03
N LEU A 164 -7.93 -22.30 19.79
CA LEU A 164 -7.00 -22.65 18.72
C LEU A 164 -6.21 -23.92 19.10
N SER A 165 -6.03 -24.83 18.13
CA SER A 165 -5.03 -25.89 18.30
C SER A 165 -3.64 -25.27 18.41
N LEU A 166 -2.70 -25.97 19.07
CA LEU A 166 -1.33 -25.49 19.21
C LEU A 166 -0.67 -25.27 17.84
N GLU A 167 -0.92 -26.17 16.89
CA GLU A 167 -0.44 -26.07 15.50
C GLU A 167 -0.99 -24.82 14.78
N MET A 168 -2.29 -24.54 14.94
CA MET A 168 -2.89 -23.35 14.34
C MET A 168 -2.35 -22.07 15.00
N PHE A 169 -2.17 -22.07 16.31
CA PHE A 169 -1.57 -20.95 17.03
C PHE A 169 -0.16 -20.64 16.52
N GLU A 170 0.70 -21.66 16.41
CA GLU A 170 2.07 -21.51 15.89
C GLU A 170 2.08 -21.01 14.44
N THR A 171 1.19 -21.55 13.60
CA THR A 171 1.02 -21.10 12.20
C THR A 171 0.66 -19.61 12.15
N LEU A 172 -0.31 -19.19 12.95
CA LEU A 172 -0.80 -17.81 12.98
C LEU A 172 0.24 -16.84 13.54
N GLU A 173 0.96 -17.21 14.60
CA GLU A 173 2.05 -16.39 15.14
C GLU A 173 3.18 -16.21 14.11
N THR A 174 3.58 -17.30 13.45
CA THR A 174 4.59 -17.28 12.39
C THR A 174 4.16 -16.39 11.22
N GLN A 175 2.92 -16.53 10.75
CA GLN A 175 2.39 -15.68 9.67
C GLN A 175 2.25 -14.22 10.12
N LYS A 176 1.75 -13.96 11.32
CA LYS A 176 1.65 -12.59 11.87
C LYS A 176 3.00 -11.89 11.88
N GLU A 177 4.06 -12.55 12.33
CA GLU A 177 5.41 -11.98 12.36
C GLU A 177 6.00 -11.83 10.96
N GLY A 178 5.90 -12.87 10.11
CA GLY A 178 6.39 -12.79 8.73
C GLY A 178 5.73 -11.67 7.93
N MET A 179 4.42 -11.48 8.09
CA MET A 179 3.66 -10.46 7.38
C MET A 179 3.96 -9.03 7.85
N ILE A 180 4.24 -8.80 9.14
CA ILE A 180 4.61 -7.46 9.59
C ILE A 180 6.01 -7.07 9.10
N GLN A 181 6.93 -8.03 9.02
CA GLN A 181 8.27 -7.81 8.45
C GLN A 181 8.20 -7.58 6.94
N ALA A 182 7.37 -8.33 6.21
CA ALA A 182 7.12 -8.10 4.80
C ALA A 182 6.56 -6.69 4.55
N ALA A 183 5.56 -6.27 5.33
CA ALA A 183 5.00 -4.92 5.24
C ALA A 183 6.07 -3.85 5.51
N LEU A 184 6.90 -4.02 6.55
CA LEU A 184 7.99 -3.12 6.88
C LEU A 184 8.96 -2.97 5.71
N HIS A 185 9.40 -4.09 5.14
CA HIS A 185 10.31 -4.10 4.00
C HIS A 185 9.70 -3.36 2.82
N CYS A 186 8.46 -3.69 2.45
CA CYS A 186 7.78 -3.09 1.30
C CYS A 186 7.64 -1.57 1.41
N PHE A 187 7.14 -1.06 2.55
CA PHE A 187 7.01 0.39 2.73
C PHE A 187 8.35 1.10 2.86
N SER A 188 9.39 0.40 3.32
CA SER A 188 10.76 0.94 3.33
C SER A 188 11.31 1.05 1.90
N GLU A 189 11.14 0.04 1.06
CA GLU A 189 11.56 0.07 -0.34
C GLU A 189 10.78 1.11 -1.15
N ALA A 190 9.45 1.15 -1.02
CA ALA A 190 8.61 2.17 -1.65
C ALA A 190 9.06 3.60 -1.26
N ASN A 191 9.37 3.82 0.02
CA ASN A 191 9.86 5.10 0.48
C ASN A 191 11.26 5.42 -0.03
N LYS A 192 12.17 4.43 -0.16
CA LYS A 192 13.51 4.65 -0.74
C LYS A 192 13.43 5.03 -2.21
N LEU A 193 12.62 4.32 -2.99
CA LEU A 193 12.46 4.55 -4.43
C LEU A 193 12.02 5.98 -4.74
N TRP A 194 11.16 6.57 -3.90
CA TRP A 194 10.74 7.96 -4.08
C TRP A 194 11.90 8.98 -4.10
N TYR A 195 13.00 8.70 -3.38
CA TYR A 195 14.16 9.61 -3.33
C TYR A 195 15.21 9.32 -4.42
N THR A 196 14.94 8.39 -5.34
CA THR A 196 15.76 8.18 -6.54
C THR A 196 15.43 9.23 -7.61
N GLU A 197 16.25 9.34 -8.65
CA GLU A 197 16.04 10.32 -9.74
C GLU A 197 14.69 10.09 -10.44
N ASP A 198 14.32 8.83 -10.69
CA ASP A 198 13.05 8.44 -11.32
C ASP A 198 11.84 8.57 -10.37
N GLY A 199 12.09 8.61 -9.06
CA GLY A 199 11.04 8.64 -8.03
C GLY A 199 10.20 9.92 -8.02
N GLN A 200 10.74 11.03 -8.53
CA GLN A 200 10.08 12.34 -8.47
C GLN A 200 9.01 12.54 -9.56
N GLU A 201 8.98 11.69 -10.58
CA GLU A 201 7.95 11.72 -11.63
C GLU A 201 6.67 10.96 -11.24
N MET A 202 6.70 10.26 -10.11
CA MET A 202 5.62 9.39 -9.64
C MET A 202 4.58 10.17 -8.82
N GLN A 203 3.48 9.51 -8.46
CA GLN A 203 2.50 10.07 -7.52
C GLN A 203 3.09 10.09 -6.10
N ASP A 204 3.05 11.25 -5.43
CA ASP A 204 3.65 11.43 -4.10
C ASP A 204 2.85 10.73 -3.00
N GLU A 205 3.18 9.47 -2.76
CA GLU A 205 2.58 8.64 -1.70
C GLU A 205 3.45 8.57 -0.43
N ARG A 206 4.41 9.49 -0.25
CA ARG A 206 5.27 9.49 0.95
C ARG A 206 4.49 9.62 2.25
N TRP A 207 3.35 10.31 2.22
CA TRP A 207 2.45 10.38 3.37
C TRP A 207 2.00 8.97 3.78
N LEU A 208 1.60 8.14 2.81
CA LEU A 208 1.12 6.78 3.04
C LEU A 208 2.24 5.88 3.55
N HIS A 209 3.44 6.00 2.97
CA HIS A 209 4.62 5.26 3.43
C HIS A 209 4.87 5.50 4.91
N HIS A 210 4.93 6.76 5.33
CA HIS A 210 5.16 7.11 6.73
C HIS A 210 3.97 6.76 7.63
N TYR A 211 2.73 6.90 7.18
CA TYR A 211 1.56 6.46 7.94
C TYR A 211 1.64 4.96 8.24
N MET A 212 1.97 4.15 7.24
CA MET A 212 2.07 2.71 7.38
C MET A 212 3.29 2.29 8.21
N LEU A 213 4.46 2.92 8.01
CA LEU A 213 5.65 2.69 8.86
C LEU A 213 5.38 3.02 10.33
N GLY A 214 4.62 4.09 10.62
CA GLY A 214 4.18 4.40 11.99
C GLY A 214 3.30 3.30 12.58
N LYS A 215 2.29 2.82 11.84
CA LYS A 215 1.43 1.70 12.28
C LYS A 215 2.21 0.42 12.49
N ILE A 216 3.18 0.15 11.63
CA ILE A 216 4.06 -1.03 11.73
C ILE A 216 4.92 -0.93 12.99
N ALA A 217 5.51 0.23 13.26
CA ALA A 217 6.28 0.49 14.48
C ALA A 217 5.43 0.28 15.76
N GLU A 218 4.15 0.71 15.77
CA GLU A 218 3.23 0.39 16.88
C GLU A 218 3.07 -1.13 17.06
N LYS A 219 2.87 -1.88 15.96
CA LYS A 219 2.68 -3.35 16.02
C LYS A 219 3.91 -4.08 16.51
N LYS A 220 5.09 -3.59 16.15
CA LYS A 220 6.40 -4.08 16.60
C LYS A 220 6.78 -3.62 18.01
N GLN A 221 5.92 -2.84 18.68
CA GLN A 221 6.15 -2.29 20.02
C GLN A 221 7.41 -1.42 20.10
N GLU A 222 7.71 -0.70 19.02
CA GLU A 222 8.81 0.26 18.99
C GLU A 222 8.53 1.46 19.94
N PRO A 223 9.58 2.14 20.43
CA PRO A 223 9.45 3.36 21.22
C PRO A 223 8.53 4.41 20.59
N ALA A 224 7.77 5.12 21.43
CA ALA A 224 6.79 6.11 20.98
C ALA A 224 7.37 7.24 20.12
N SER A 225 8.64 7.59 20.34
CA SER A 225 9.35 8.56 19.50
C SER A 225 9.40 8.13 18.04
N GLN A 226 9.54 6.83 17.75
CA GLN A 226 9.63 6.32 16.39
C GLN A 226 8.30 6.44 15.64
N PHE A 227 7.21 5.84 16.16
CA PHE A 227 5.93 5.89 15.44
C PHE A 227 5.31 7.30 15.39
N LEU A 228 5.49 8.13 16.43
CA LEU A 228 5.02 9.52 16.40
C LEU A 228 5.79 10.35 15.37
N SER A 229 7.11 10.13 15.21
CA SER A 229 7.89 10.82 14.18
C SER A 229 7.39 10.51 12.77
N HIS A 230 7.01 9.26 12.51
CA HIS A 230 6.42 8.84 11.25
C HIS A 230 5.06 9.49 11.00
N TYR A 231 4.17 9.53 12.00
CA TYR A 231 2.87 10.22 11.82
C TYR A 231 3.01 11.72 11.57
N LEU A 232 3.92 12.39 12.29
CA LEU A 232 4.19 13.81 12.06
C LEU A 232 4.70 14.07 10.64
N LYS A 233 5.62 13.24 10.15
CA LYS A 233 6.14 13.34 8.78
C LYS A 233 5.09 13.02 7.73
N SER A 234 4.19 12.08 8.02
CA SER A 234 3.03 11.78 7.17
C SER A 234 2.09 13.00 7.06
N MET A 235 1.81 13.69 8.17
CA MET A 235 1.01 14.92 8.16
C MET A 235 1.68 16.04 7.35
N GLU A 236 3.00 16.19 7.46
CA GLU A 236 3.77 17.14 6.66
C GLU A 236 3.64 16.84 5.17
N PHE A 237 3.80 15.58 4.75
CA PHE A 237 3.64 15.21 3.35
C PHE A 237 2.21 15.40 2.83
N LEU A 238 1.17 15.14 3.62
CA LEU A 238 -0.20 15.49 3.23
C LEU A 238 -0.34 16.99 2.97
N HIS A 239 0.25 17.83 3.83
CA HIS A 239 0.23 19.27 3.63
C HIS A 239 0.98 19.71 2.37
N LEU A 240 2.16 19.13 2.14
CA LEU A 240 2.93 19.35 0.91
C LEU A 240 2.15 18.91 -0.33
N ASN A 241 1.37 17.84 -0.22
CA ASN A 241 0.48 17.35 -1.26
C ASN A 241 -0.82 18.15 -1.39
N ASN A 242 -0.92 19.34 -0.80
CA ASN A 242 -2.10 20.23 -0.89
C ASN A 242 -3.39 19.64 -0.29
N ALA A 243 -3.28 18.86 0.80
CA ALA A 243 -4.46 18.41 1.52
C ALA A 243 -5.34 19.59 1.97
N MET A 244 -6.65 19.39 1.88
CA MET A 244 -7.67 20.36 2.26
C MET A 244 -8.15 20.12 3.69
N TYR A 245 -8.44 21.20 4.42
CA TYR A 245 -8.82 21.15 5.84
C TYR A 245 -10.20 21.81 6.10
N PRO A 246 -11.28 21.27 5.54
CA PRO A 246 -12.62 21.82 5.72
C PRO A 246 -13.07 21.71 7.18
N SER A 247 -14.02 22.56 7.58
CA SER A 247 -14.69 22.42 8.89
C SER A 247 -15.54 21.15 9.00
N LEU A 248 -15.98 20.61 7.85
CA LEU A 248 -16.76 19.39 7.72
C LEU A 248 -16.29 18.58 6.50
N VAL A 249 -15.91 17.32 6.74
CA VAL A 249 -15.55 16.37 5.67
C VAL A 249 -16.81 15.62 5.22
N THR A 250 -17.16 15.75 3.95
CA THR A 250 -18.35 15.12 3.36
C THR A 250 -18.09 13.66 2.99
N TYR A 251 -18.96 12.74 3.41
CA TYR A 251 -18.79 11.30 3.16
C TYR A 251 -18.81 10.92 1.66
N ASN A 252 -19.78 11.45 0.90
CA ASN A 252 -19.96 11.06 -0.52
C ASN A 252 -18.98 11.72 -1.50
N SER A 253 -18.30 12.77 -1.06
CA SER A 253 -17.34 13.52 -1.87
C SER A 253 -16.37 14.22 -0.93
N PRO A 254 -15.46 13.48 -0.28
CA PRO A 254 -14.52 14.07 0.65
C PRO A 254 -13.59 15.03 -0.10
N GLN A 255 -13.29 16.15 0.54
CA GLN A 255 -12.32 17.10 0.03
C GLN A 255 -10.94 16.45 -0.07
N TYR A 256 -10.12 16.94 -1.00
CA TYR A 256 -8.87 16.30 -1.35
C TYR A 256 -7.97 16.07 -0.12
N LEU A 257 -7.61 14.80 0.13
CA LEU A 257 -6.80 14.33 1.25
C LEU A 257 -7.30 14.70 2.67
N ALA A 258 -8.55 15.14 2.79
CA ALA A 258 -9.10 15.61 4.07
C ALA A 258 -9.37 14.47 5.06
N VAL A 259 -9.77 13.29 4.55
CA VAL A 259 -10.03 12.10 5.37
C VAL A 259 -8.73 11.54 5.94
N GLU A 260 -7.68 11.53 5.13
CA GLU A 260 -6.33 11.08 5.46
C GLU A 260 -5.71 11.98 6.53
N ALA A 261 -5.87 13.31 6.38
CA ALA A 261 -5.39 14.27 7.36
C ALA A 261 -6.15 14.14 8.70
N LEU A 262 -7.46 13.92 8.65
CA LEU A 262 -8.29 13.65 9.83
C LEU A 262 -7.88 12.34 10.51
N GLU A 263 -7.65 11.27 9.74
CA GLU A 263 -7.20 9.97 10.25
C GLU A 263 -5.85 10.09 10.97
N LEU A 264 -4.86 10.82 10.41
CA LEU A 264 -3.57 11.04 11.09
C LEU A 264 -3.73 11.86 12.37
N TYR A 265 -4.52 12.93 12.32
CA TYR A 265 -4.79 13.75 13.50
C TYR A 265 -5.41 12.90 14.61
N TYR A 266 -6.43 12.09 14.28
CA TYR A 266 -7.04 11.14 15.20
C TYR A 266 -6.04 10.10 15.70
N ARG A 267 -5.26 9.48 14.81
CA ARG A 267 -4.31 8.40 15.11
C ARG A 267 -3.27 8.83 16.15
N ILE A 268 -2.70 10.03 16.00
CA ILE A 268 -1.71 10.56 16.96
C ILE A 268 -2.32 10.70 18.35
N HIS A 269 -3.53 11.26 18.46
CA HIS A 269 -4.19 11.40 19.75
C HIS A 269 -4.58 10.04 20.35
N ALA A 270 -5.11 9.13 19.52
CA ALA A 270 -5.51 7.79 19.94
C ALA A 270 -4.33 6.97 20.45
N VAL A 271 -3.17 7.00 19.79
CA VAL A 271 -1.99 6.23 20.24
C VAL A 271 -1.41 6.78 21.55
N ILE A 272 -1.41 8.11 21.72
CA ILE A 272 -0.98 8.73 22.97
C ILE A 272 -1.91 8.29 24.11
N LEU A 273 -3.22 8.42 23.93
CA LEU A 273 -4.21 7.99 24.93
C LEU A 273 -4.08 6.51 25.28
N LYS A 274 -3.97 5.65 24.28
CA LYS A 274 -3.78 4.21 24.46
C LYS A 274 -2.50 3.88 25.23
N THR A 275 -1.41 4.60 24.97
CA THR A 275 -0.14 4.39 25.69
C THR A 275 -0.24 4.82 27.15
N LEU A 276 -0.96 5.91 27.42
CA LEU A 276 -1.23 6.39 28.77
C LEU A 276 -2.15 5.43 29.54
N GLU A 277 -3.19 4.90 28.89
CA GLU A 277 -4.10 3.90 29.45
C GLU A 277 -3.36 2.61 29.87
N GLN A 278 -2.38 2.16 29.07
CA GLN A 278 -1.52 1.02 29.45
C GLN A 278 -0.65 1.29 30.69
N SER A 279 -0.55 2.55 31.12
CA SER A 279 0.26 3.00 32.25
C SER A 279 -0.60 3.43 33.44
N GLU A 280 -1.90 3.12 33.49
CA GLU A 280 -2.86 3.70 34.45
C GLU A 280 -2.43 3.59 35.93
N ASP A 281 -1.75 2.50 36.31
CA ASP A 281 -1.26 2.26 37.67
C ASP A 281 0.23 2.62 37.89
N LYS A 282 0.92 3.18 36.89
CA LYS A 282 2.37 3.44 36.93
C LYS A 282 2.69 4.89 36.57
N PRO A 283 3.66 5.52 37.25
CA PRO A 283 4.10 6.84 36.86
C PRO A 283 4.66 6.81 35.43
N VAL A 284 4.10 7.63 34.55
CA VAL A 284 4.57 7.79 33.18
C VAL A 284 5.96 8.42 33.19
N ASP A 285 6.89 7.82 32.46
CA ASP A 285 8.25 8.31 32.28
C ASP A 285 8.27 9.82 31.93
N PRO A 286 9.01 10.67 32.67
CA PRO A 286 9.16 12.09 32.36
C PRO A 286 9.51 12.38 30.90
N ALA A 287 10.40 11.58 30.27
CA ALA A 287 10.78 11.79 28.88
C ALA A 287 9.60 11.53 27.93
N LEU A 288 8.85 10.45 28.18
CA LEU A 288 7.64 10.12 27.42
C LEU A 288 6.55 11.21 27.56
N ARG A 289 6.36 11.77 28.76
CA ARG A 289 5.42 12.88 28.98
C ARG A 289 5.81 14.13 28.20
N THR A 290 7.10 14.47 28.17
CA THR A 290 7.61 15.60 27.39
C THR A 290 7.37 15.38 25.91
N LEU A 291 7.71 14.20 25.39
CA LEU A 291 7.45 13.83 23.99
C LEU A 291 5.97 13.99 23.61
N PHE A 292 5.06 13.48 24.44
CA PHE A 292 3.62 13.62 24.17
C PHE A 292 3.16 15.07 24.19
N ARG A 293 3.59 15.86 25.18
CA ARG A 293 3.27 17.29 25.26
C ARG A 293 3.76 18.05 24.03
N GLU A 294 4.99 17.82 23.61
CA GLU A 294 5.58 18.46 22.43
C GLU A 294 4.85 18.04 21.15
N THR A 295 4.53 16.75 21.02
CA THR A 295 3.81 16.21 19.86
C THR A 295 2.42 16.83 19.75
N ILE A 296 1.65 16.84 20.84
CA ILE A 296 0.32 17.47 20.88
C ILE A 296 0.43 18.97 20.57
N GLY A 297 1.43 19.67 21.13
CA GLY A 297 1.69 21.07 20.84
C GLY A 297 1.94 21.33 19.35
N LYS A 298 2.77 20.51 18.70
CA LYS A 298 3.04 20.58 17.26
C LYS A 298 1.77 20.34 16.44
N VAL A 299 1.00 19.31 16.77
CA VAL A 299 -0.23 18.94 16.04
C VAL A 299 -1.32 20.00 16.20
N ALA A 300 -1.46 20.58 17.40
CA ALA A 300 -2.42 21.66 17.67
C ALA A 300 -2.05 22.98 16.96
N ALA A 301 -0.77 23.25 16.78
CA ALA A 301 -0.27 24.38 15.99
C ALA A 301 -0.22 24.09 14.47
N GLY A 302 -0.41 22.83 14.06
CA GLY A 302 -0.27 22.37 12.68
C GLY A 302 -1.36 22.90 11.74
N SER A 303 -1.08 22.83 10.44
CA SER A 303 -1.95 23.37 9.38
C SER A 303 -3.36 22.76 9.38
N PHE A 304 -3.48 21.47 9.68
CA PHE A 304 -4.78 20.80 9.85
C PHE A 304 -5.62 21.42 10.98
N ALA A 305 -5.05 21.59 12.18
CA ALA A 305 -5.76 22.13 13.34
C ALA A 305 -6.16 23.61 13.14
N ARG A 306 -5.29 24.38 12.48
CA ARG A 306 -5.57 25.78 12.11
C ARG A 306 -6.48 25.91 10.89
N ARG A 307 -6.76 24.81 10.17
CA ARG A 307 -7.51 24.78 8.91
C ARG A 307 -6.92 25.68 7.83
N VAL A 308 -5.59 25.71 7.71
CA VAL A 308 -4.87 26.53 6.73
C VAL A 308 -4.25 25.63 5.68
N THR A 309 -4.65 25.80 4.43
CA THR A 309 -4.12 25.05 3.28
C THR A 309 -2.77 25.63 2.83
N ARG A 310 -1.99 24.83 2.09
CA ARG A 310 -0.69 25.26 1.56
C ARG A 310 -0.81 26.50 0.65
N SER A 311 -1.87 26.55 -0.17
CA SER A 311 -2.18 27.70 -1.03
C SER A 311 -2.39 28.98 -0.20
N GLU A 312 -3.18 28.91 0.88
CA GLU A 312 -3.43 30.06 1.75
C GLU A 312 -2.16 30.55 2.46
N GLU A 313 -1.25 29.65 2.86
CA GLU A 313 0.05 30.04 3.44
C GLU A 313 0.94 30.76 2.41
N SER A 314 0.94 30.29 1.15
CA SER A 314 1.72 30.90 0.07
C SER A 314 1.19 32.28 -0.34
N GLU A 315 -0.14 32.48 -0.33
CA GLU A 315 -0.78 33.76 -0.59
C GLU A 315 -0.54 34.76 0.54
N GLY A 316 -0.63 34.30 1.81
CA GLY A 316 -0.30 35.10 2.98
C GLY A 316 1.16 35.57 2.98
N ALA A 317 2.10 34.69 2.62
CA ALA A 317 3.52 35.01 2.50
C ALA A 317 3.84 36.03 1.37
N ASN A 318 3.10 35.96 0.25
CA ASN A 318 3.22 36.93 -0.83
C ASN A 318 2.55 38.27 -0.51
N SER A 319 1.48 38.29 0.30
CA SER A 319 0.83 39.53 0.74
C SER A 319 1.73 40.38 1.65
N GLY A 320 2.59 39.74 2.45
CA GLY A 320 3.61 40.40 3.29
C GLY A 320 4.79 40.99 2.52
N LYS A 321 4.89 40.74 1.21
CA LYS A 321 5.90 41.31 0.30
C LYS A 321 5.36 42.43 -0.60
N LYS A 322 4.13 42.90 -0.39
CA LYS A 322 3.66 44.13 -1.07
C LYS A 322 4.44 45.32 -0.53
N THR A 323 5.40 45.76 -1.33
CA THR A 323 6.19 46.98 -1.26
C THR A 323 5.42 48.12 -0.61
N ILE A 324 5.94 48.60 0.53
CA ILE A 324 5.61 49.92 1.06
C ILE A 324 6.13 50.92 0.01
N TYR A 325 5.25 51.37 -0.88
CA TYR A 325 5.50 52.61 -1.61
C TYR A 325 5.36 53.73 -0.59
N ILE A 326 6.52 54.21 -0.09
CA ILE A 326 6.59 55.48 0.61
C ILE A 326 6.41 56.54 -0.48
N ASP A 327 5.24 57.16 -0.49
CA ASP A 327 4.99 58.36 -1.27
C ASP A 327 5.89 59.47 -0.74
N SER A 328 6.82 59.94 -1.58
CA SER A 328 7.73 61.04 -1.25
C SER A 328 7.64 62.13 -2.32
N GLU A 329 6.46 62.71 -2.50
CA GLU A 329 6.32 64.07 -3.02
C GLU A 329 6.10 65.05 -1.88
N GLU A 330 7.17 65.35 -1.16
CA GLU A 330 7.33 66.65 -0.48
C GLU A 330 8.77 66.74 0.00
N THR A 331 9.64 67.45 -0.75
CA THR A 331 10.67 68.38 -0.22
C THR A 331 11.49 68.97 -1.39
N ARG A 332 11.11 70.21 -1.74
CA ARG A 332 11.97 71.37 -2.06
C ARG A 332 12.68 71.51 -3.42
N MET A 333 12.21 72.55 -4.12
CA MET A 333 12.99 73.51 -4.91
C MET A 333 14.21 74.09 -4.17
N ALA A 334 15.14 74.65 -4.97
CA ALA A 334 16.37 75.42 -4.68
C ALA A 334 17.65 74.57 -4.89
N THR A 335 18.65 74.93 -5.71
CA THR A 335 19.06 76.21 -6.32
C THR A 335 20.13 75.92 -7.41
N VAL A 336 20.13 76.78 -8.45
CA VAL A 336 21.16 77.02 -9.52
C VAL A 336 21.43 75.90 -10.52
#